data_AF-A0A936U2J5-F1
#
_entry.id   AF-A0A936U2J5-F1
#
_cell.length_a   1.000
_cell.length_b   1.000
_cell.length_c   1.000
_cell.angle_alpha   90.00
_cell.angle_beta   90.00
_cell.angle_gamma   90.00
#
_symmetry.space_group_name_H-M   'P 1'
#
loop_
_entity.id
_entity.type
_entity.pdbx_description
1 polymer ?
#
loop_
_entity_poly.entity_id
_entity_poly.type
_entity_poly.pdbx_seq_one_letter_code
_entity_poly.pdbx_strand_id
1 'polypeptide(L)'
;MLRALETRLIPAVQAALGAESGLTVQHGPALPPTTAGTKLVTLWARALTLDPPEGDDPSSGRGEARLSATLTRTPSNGGKDLTLSGSAGLTMTELESPAGVLRQPGDDYLTEQHLSSGDWVVRFYQAQVGAARVTLTGAAARGFTDRRKGRIELSLTAWATSLADADRLAGRALAALLPAVDDLGVVDADELSFRTSLPPGAGTRLRLSRAVALVEGAARAVERLGGSGAALYSSQITLSLRGAIELTVAYGAPEPQGVIEGVRLESDVRGATGPGPRVIEARPLVDLRSVTPTVASRAVSAFGVNTFAELLLVPLAELERGDPSLSASDRAKIITARDEVAEILGVYVNHKRLGALLPQSIDALAGQSAASLIAAAGGDPALSAEIDALRVDLGRLAALLDTAAAKAVKLADLARRS
;
A
#
# COMPACT_ATOMS: atom_id res chain seq x y z
N MET A 1 -1.57 2.09 -14.52
CA MET A 1 -2.83 1.48 -14.06
C MET A 1 -3.33 0.41 -15.03
N LEU A 2 -3.79 0.72 -16.24
CA LEU A 2 -4.43 -0.35 -17.03
C LEU A 2 -3.48 -1.44 -17.61
N ARG A 3 -2.16 -1.27 -17.47
CA ARG A 3 -1.14 -2.26 -17.87
C ARG A 3 -1.31 -3.65 -17.24
N ALA A 4 -1.78 -3.76 -15.99
CA ALA A 4 -1.98 -5.07 -15.35
C ALA A 4 -3.04 -5.93 -16.08
N LEU A 5 -4.06 -5.27 -16.66
CA LEU A 5 -5.04 -5.93 -17.53
C LEU A 5 -4.38 -6.43 -18.81
N GLU A 6 -3.49 -5.63 -19.41
CA GLU A 6 -2.70 -6.05 -20.57
C GLU A 6 -1.81 -7.26 -20.21
N THR A 7 -1.12 -7.23 -19.06
CA THR A 7 -0.28 -8.34 -18.54
C THR A 7 -1.07 -9.65 -18.43
N ARG A 8 -2.34 -9.59 -18.02
CA ARG A 8 -3.21 -10.77 -17.91
C ARG A 8 -3.67 -11.29 -19.28
N LEU A 9 -3.90 -10.41 -20.25
CA LEU A 9 -4.51 -10.76 -21.53
C LEU A 9 -3.50 -11.12 -22.63
N ILE A 10 -2.28 -10.56 -22.58
CA ILE A 10 -1.24 -10.82 -23.58
C ILE A 10 -0.86 -12.30 -23.71
N PRO A 11 -0.73 -13.09 -22.64
CA PRO A 11 -0.39 -14.51 -22.76
C PRO A 11 -1.37 -15.30 -23.65
N ALA A 12 -2.66 -14.99 -23.60
CA ALA A 12 -3.66 -15.63 -24.46
C ALA A 12 -3.44 -15.27 -25.94
N VAL A 13 -3.15 -14.00 -26.23
CA VAL A 13 -2.82 -13.53 -27.59
C VAL A 13 -1.51 -14.17 -28.08
N GLN A 14 -0.49 -14.24 -27.24
CA GLN A 14 0.78 -14.89 -27.55
C GLN A 14 0.60 -16.38 -27.84
N ALA A 15 -0.16 -17.11 -27.03
CA ALA A 15 -0.44 -18.52 -27.24
C ALA A 15 -1.16 -18.77 -28.58
N ALA A 16 -2.11 -17.90 -28.93
CA ALA A 16 -2.87 -18.03 -30.18
C ALA A 16 -2.05 -17.70 -31.43
N LEU A 17 -1.00 -16.87 -31.32
CA LEU A 17 -0.20 -16.40 -32.45
C LEU A 17 1.22 -16.96 -32.52
N GLY A 18 1.70 -17.64 -31.46
CA GLY A 18 3.12 -17.95 -31.20
C GLY A 18 3.84 -18.83 -32.20
N ALA A 19 3.16 -19.37 -33.21
CA ALA A 19 3.76 -20.11 -34.31
C ALA A 19 4.21 -19.23 -35.49
N GLU A 20 3.92 -17.93 -35.50
CA GLU A 20 4.25 -17.06 -36.64
C GLU A 20 5.66 -16.47 -36.58
N SER A 21 6.48 -16.79 -37.57
CA SER A 21 7.82 -16.22 -37.73
C SER A 21 7.76 -14.70 -37.94
N GLY A 22 8.64 -13.97 -37.25
CA GLY A 22 8.76 -12.51 -37.38
C GLY A 22 7.62 -11.72 -36.73
N LEU A 23 6.74 -12.37 -35.96
CA LEU A 23 5.68 -11.72 -35.20
C LEU A 23 6.14 -11.38 -33.78
N THR A 24 5.90 -10.14 -33.37
CA THR A 24 6.04 -9.71 -31.98
C THR A 24 4.67 -9.36 -31.41
N VAL A 25 4.39 -9.78 -30.17
CA VAL A 25 3.20 -9.37 -29.42
C VAL A 25 3.63 -8.50 -28.24
N GLN A 26 3.06 -7.30 -28.11
CA GLN A 26 3.51 -6.28 -27.15
C GLN A 26 2.36 -5.60 -26.39
N HIS A 27 2.70 -5.02 -25.24
CA HIS A 27 1.83 -4.15 -24.44
C HIS A 27 1.80 -2.71 -24.96
N GLY A 28 0.73 -1.99 -24.62
CA GLY A 28 0.65 -0.54 -24.72
C GLY A 28 0.49 0.02 -26.14
N PRO A 29 0.44 1.36 -26.28
CA PRO A 29 0.53 1.98 -27.58
C PRO A 29 1.97 1.80 -28.09
N ALA A 30 2.17 0.96 -29.10
CA ALA A 30 3.46 0.83 -29.75
C ALA A 30 3.48 1.62 -31.06
N LEU A 31 4.68 2.06 -31.44
CA LEU A 31 4.90 2.59 -32.77
C LEU A 31 4.79 1.45 -33.81
N PRO A 32 4.36 1.77 -35.04
CA PRO A 32 4.41 0.83 -36.14
C PRO A 32 5.83 0.25 -36.31
N PRO A 33 5.98 -1.03 -36.69
CA PRO A 33 7.28 -1.62 -36.95
C PRO A 33 8.04 -0.82 -38.02
N THR A 34 9.31 -0.50 -37.75
CA THR A 34 10.16 0.31 -38.65
C THR A 34 10.89 -0.52 -39.70
N THR A 35 10.97 -1.84 -39.50
CA THR A 35 11.62 -2.78 -40.42
C THR A 35 10.58 -3.47 -41.30
N ALA A 36 10.82 -3.46 -42.61
CA ALA A 36 9.97 -4.19 -43.56
C ALA A 36 9.96 -5.69 -43.23
N GLY A 37 8.78 -6.31 -43.24
CA GLY A 37 8.60 -7.74 -42.94
C GLY A 37 8.36 -8.08 -41.47
N THR A 38 8.53 -7.12 -40.55
CA THR A 38 8.19 -7.32 -39.14
C THR A 38 6.68 -7.24 -38.93
N LYS A 39 6.10 -8.28 -38.34
CA LYS A 39 4.69 -8.29 -37.91
C LYS A 39 4.62 -7.87 -36.44
N LEU A 40 3.60 -7.09 -36.11
CA LEU A 40 3.38 -6.62 -34.75
C LEU A 40 1.92 -6.78 -34.38
N VAL A 41 1.64 -7.26 -33.18
CA VAL A 41 0.32 -7.17 -32.55
C VAL A 41 0.48 -6.48 -31.20
N THR A 42 -0.30 -5.43 -30.96
CA THR A 42 -0.31 -4.71 -29.68
C THR A 42 -1.67 -4.80 -29.03
N LEU A 43 -1.68 -5.00 -27.71
CA LEU A 43 -2.86 -4.83 -26.88
C LEU A 43 -2.63 -3.67 -25.91
N TRP A 44 -3.53 -2.69 -25.97
CA TRP A 44 -3.44 -1.47 -25.17
C TRP A 44 -4.77 -1.16 -24.49
N ALA A 45 -4.74 -0.94 -23.18
CA ALA A 45 -5.86 -0.38 -22.45
C ALA A 45 -5.80 1.16 -22.43
N ARG A 46 -6.69 1.78 -23.20
CA ARG A 46 -6.69 3.20 -23.58
C ARG A 46 -7.25 4.11 -22.50
N ALA A 47 -8.37 3.71 -21.93
CA ALA A 47 -9.15 4.56 -21.05
C ALA A 47 -9.91 3.72 -20.03
N LEU A 48 -10.14 4.32 -18.86
CA LEU A 48 -11.07 3.87 -17.84
C LEU A 48 -12.12 4.96 -17.68
N THR A 49 -13.39 4.60 -17.77
CA THR A 49 -14.52 5.50 -17.56
C THR A 49 -15.44 4.88 -16.53
N LEU A 50 -15.77 5.63 -15.48
CA LEU A 50 -16.75 5.24 -14.48
C LEU A 50 -18.08 5.90 -14.82
N ASP A 51 -19.17 5.18 -14.58
CA ASP A 51 -20.50 5.76 -14.65
C ASP A 51 -20.62 6.87 -13.57
N PRO A 52 -21.43 7.91 -13.83
CA PRO A 52 -21.68 8.95 -12.84
C PRO A 52 -22.24 8.36 -11.54
N PRO A 53 -21.98 9.01 -10.40
CA PRO A 53 -22.57 8.59 -9.12
C PRO A 53 -24.10 8.63 -9.18
N GLU A 54 -24.74 7.85 -8.32
CA GLU A 54 -26.17 7.99 -8.08
C GLU A 54 -26.41 9.28 -7.26
N GLY A 55 -27.06 10.26 -7.90
CA GLY A 55 -27.40 11.56 -7.31
C GLY A 55 -26.41 12.69 -7.65
N ASP A 56 -26.70 13.89 -7.14
CA ASP A 56 -25.92 15.10 -7.44
C ASP A 56 -24.65 15.23 -6.59
N ASP A 57 -24.56 14.48 -5.49
CA ASP A 57 -23.38 14.48 -4.62
C ASP A 57 -22.32 13.49 -5.14
N PRO A 58 -21.14 13.97 -5.56
CA PRO A 58 -20.08 13.10 -6.06
C PRO A 58 -19.49 12.14 -5.00
N SER A 59 -19.78 12.39 -3.73
CA SER A 59 -19.39 11.55 -2.59
C SER A 59 -20.46 10.54 -2.17
N SER A 60 -21.69 10.66 -2.71
CA SER A 60 -22.76 9.69 -2.51
C SER A 60 -22.32 8.29 -2.96
N GLY A 61 -22.49 7.30 -2.08
CA GLY A 61 -22.12 5.90 -2.34
C GLY A 61 -20.65 5.53 -2.04
N ARG A 62 -19.82 6.47 -1.56
CA ARG A 62 -18.47 6.15 -1.08
C ARG A 62 -18.51 5.48 0.29
N GLY A 63 -17.84 4.33 0.40
CA GLY A 63 -17.61 3.60 1.65
C GLY A 63 -16.31 4.01 2.36
N GLU A 64 -16.15 3.49 3.57
CA GLU A 64 -14.95 3.64 4.40
C GLU A 64 -13.72 3.03 3.71
N ALA A 65 -12.60 3.74 3.73
CA ALA A 65 -11.31 3.19 3.31
C ALA A 65 -10.61 2.47 4.47
N ARG A 66 -9.99 1.33 4.15
CA ARG A 66 -9.16 0.57 5.08
C ARG A 66 -7.80 0.29 4.50
N LEU A 67 -6.78 0.28 5.35
CA LEU A 67 -5.45 -0.20 4.95
C LEU A 67 -5.58 -1.66 4.54
N SER A 68 -4.88 -2.06 3.47
CA SER A 68 -4.98 -3.41 2.95
C SER A 68 -3.63 -4.01 2.60
N ALA A 69 -3.58 -5.34 2.58
CA ALA A 69 -2.45 -6.13 2.15
C ALA A 69 -2.95 -7.25 1.24
N THR A 70 -2.22 -7.50 0.16
CA THR A 70 -2.39 -8.71 -0.64
C THR A 70 -1.21 -9.64 -0.40
N LEU A 71 -1.49 -10.88 -0.03
CA LEU A 71 -0.51 -11.94 0.13
C LEU A 71 -0.71 -13.01 -0.95
N THR A 72 0.36 -13.34 -1.66
CA THR A 72 0.37 -14.50 -2.56
C THR A 72 1.15 -15.63 -1.89
N ARG A 73 0.51 -16.79 -1.74
CA ARG A 73 1.03 -17.94 -1.01
C ARG A 73 0.59 -19.24 -1.67
N THR A 74 1.48 -20.21 -1.75
CA THR A 74 1.15 -21.54 -2.24
C THR A 74 0.55 -22.36 -1.10
N PRO A 75 -0.66 -22.95 -1.28
CA PRO A 75 -1.23 -23.84 -0.29
C PRO A 75 -0.33 -25.07 -0.07
N SER A 76 -0.15 -25.45 1.19
CA SER A 76 0.58 -26.62 1.65
C SER A 76 -0.37 -27.82 1.81
N ASN A 77 0.16 -28.93 2.34
CA ASN A 77 -0.60 -30.16 2.61
C ASN A 77 -1.39 -30.67 1.39
N GLY A 78 -0.70 -30.81 0.26
CA GLY A 78 -1.31 -31.25 -1.00
C GLY A 78 -2.32 -30.25 -1.58
N GLY A 79 -2.22 -28.97 -1.23
CA GLY A 79 -3.10 -27.91 -1.73
C GLY A 79 -4.29 -27.59 -0.82
N LYS A 80 -4.37 -28.17 0.39
CA LYS A 80 -5.53 -28.04 1.28
C LYS A 80 -5.40 -26.97 2.35
N ASP A 81 -4.18 -26.66 2.79
CA ASP A 81 -3.98 -25.75 3.91
C ASP A 81 -3.18 -24.52 3.46
N LEU A 82 -3.52 -23.34 3.95
CA LEU A 82 -2.82 -22.10 3.63
C LEU A 82 -2.67 -21.26 4.89
N THR A 83 -1.45 -21.15 5.39
CA THR A 83 -1.12 -20.32 6.55
C THR A 83 -0.68 -18.93 6.11
N LEU A 84 -1.26 -17.90 6.72
CA LEU A 84 -0.99 -16.50 6.43
C LEU A 84 -0.18 -15.88 7.57
N SER A 85 1.11 -16.19 7.63
CA SER A 85 2.00 -15.64 8.66
C SER A 85 2.12 -14.10 8.57
N GLY A 86 2.03 -13.43 9.71
CA GLY A 86 2.04 -11.97 9.80
C GLY A 86 0.67 -11.33 9.54
N SER A 87 -0.42 -12.10 9.68
CA SER A 87 -1.79 -11.60 9.50
C SER A 87 -2.52 -11.30 10.81
N ALA A 88 -1.80 -11.41 11.94
CA ALA A 88 -2.29 -11.05 13.26
C ALA A 88 -2.93 -9.66 13.30
N GLY A 89 -4.16 -9.57 13.81
CA GLY A 89 -4.92 -8.32 13.90
C GLY A 89 -5.51 -7.82 12.58
N LEU A 90 -5.36 -8.56 11.49
CA LEU A 90 -5.97 -8.25 10.20
C LEU A 90 -7.20 -9.10 9.96
N THR A 91 -8.13 -8.57 9.18
CA THR A 91 -9.33 -9.30 8.75
C THR A 91 -9.08 -9.84 7.35
N MET A 92 -9.27 -11.14 7.15
CA MET A 92 -9.28 -11.71 5.81
C MET A 92 -10.60 -11.38 5.13
N THR A 93 -10.54 -10.70 3.99
CA THR A 93 -11.74 -10.28 3.27
C THR A 93 -11.97 -11.09 2.00
N GLU A 94 -10.92 -11.50 1.31
CA GLU A 94 -11.04 -12.18 0.02
C GLU A 94 -9.95 -13.23 -0.18
N LEU A 95 -10.30 -14.27 -0.91
CA LEU A 95 -9.41 -15.36 -1.29
C LEU A 95 -9.63 -15.71 -2.76
N GLU A 96 -8.57 -15.66 -3.56
CA GLU A 96 -8.55 -16.13 -4.94
C GLU A 96 -7.69 -17.38 -5.06
N SER A 97 -8.22 -18.45 -5.66
CA SER A 97 -7.43 -19.66 -5.95
C SER A 97 -8.07 -20.50 -7.07
N PRO A 98 -7.44 -20.66 -8.25
CA PRO A 98 -6.24 -19.94 -8.69
C PRO A 98 -6.51 -18.42 -8.81
N ALA A 99 -5.46 -17.63 -9.02
CA ALA A 99 -5.57 -16.17 -9.14
C ALA A 99 -6.64 -15.75 -10.17
N GLY A 100 -7.52 -14.81 -9.81
CA GLY A 100 -8.69 -14.42 -10.61
C GLY A 100 -9.99 -15.16 -10.25
N VAL A 101 -9.93 -16.31 -9.60
CA VAL A 101 -11.11 -17.10 -9.19
C VAL A 101 -11.40 -16.89 -7.71
N LEU A 102 -12.40 -16.06 -7.41
CA LEU A 102 -12.81 -15.78 -6.04
C LEU A 102 -13.47 -17.01 -5.39
N ARG A 103 -13.04 -17.34 -4.17
CA ARG A 103 -13.56 -18.44 -3.36
C ARG A 103 -14.55 -17.92 -2.32
N GLN A 104 -15.63 -18.67 -2.13
CA GLN A 104 -16.67 -18.37 -1.16
C GLN A 104 -16.34 -18.98 0.21
N PRO A 105 -16.28 -18.16 1.29
CA PRO A 105 -16.12 -18.71 2.64
C PRO A 105 -17.32 -19.59 3.01
N GLY A 106 -17.06 -20.69 3.70
CA GLY A 106 -18.09 -21.66 4.11
C GLY A 106 -18.37 -22.75 3.06
N ASP A 107 -18.32 -22.41 1.78
CA ASP A 107 -18.57 -23.33 0.66
C ASP A 107 -17.28 -23.91 0.04
N ASP A 108 -16.25 -23.08 -0.14
CA ASP A 108 -14.98 -23.49 -0.73
C ASP A 108 -13.89 -23.75 0.33
N TYR A 109 -13.97 -23.05 1.46
CA TYR A 109 -12.98 -23.12 2.52
C TYR A 109 -13.53 -22.70 3.89
N LEU A 110 -12.78 -23.06 4.93
CA LEU A 110 -12.93 -22.57 6.30
C LEU A 110 -11.73 -21.71 6.70
N THR A 111 -11.96 -20.77 7.61
CA THR A 111 -10.92 -19.93 8.19
C THR A 111 -10.87 -20.11 9.70
N GLU A 112 -9.66 -20.23 10.22
CA GLU A 112 -9.37 -20.31 11.65
C GLU A 112 -8.25 -19.33 11.96
N GLN A 113 -8.34 -18.61 13.09
CA GLN A 113 -7.20 -17.85 13.61
C GLN A 113 -6.41 -18.74 14.57
N HIS A 114 -5.10 -18.81 14.34
CA HIS A 114 -4.19 -19.51 15.23
C HIS A 114 -4.09 -18.75 16.56
N LEU A 115 -4.60 -19.34 17.64
CA LEU A 115 -4.74 -18.65 18.94
C LEU A 115 -3.44 -18.06 19.48
N SER A 116 -2.29 -18.68 19.22
CA SER A 116 -1.00 -18.22 19.76
C SER A 116 -0.30 -17.15 18.92
N SER A 117 -0.55 -17.09 17.61
CA SER A 117 0.10 -16.11 16.72
C SER A 117 -0.87 -15.05 16.20
N GLY A 118 -2.17 -15.28 16.28
CA GLY A 118 -3.21 -14.46 15.65
C GLY A 118 -3.30 -14.60 14.13
N ASP A 119 -2.48 -15.47 13.53
CA ASP A 119 -2.45 -15.64 12.07
C ASP A 119 -3.65 -16.44 11.56
N TRP A 120 -4.12 -16.10 10.36
CA TRP A 120 -5.13 -16.87 9.67
C TRP A 120 -4.56 -18.17 9.09
N VAL A 121 -5.36 -19.23 9.24
CA VAL A 121 -5.21 -20.52 8.56
C VAL A 121 -6.47 -20.73 7.74
N VAL A 122 -6.29 -20.92 6.44
CA VAL A 122 -7.36 -21.25 5.50
C VAL A 122 -7.28 -22.75 5.18
N ARG A 123 -8.41 -23.45 5.30
CA ARG A 123 -8.54 -24.86 4.97
C ARG A 123 -9.52 -25.03 3.83
N PHE A 124 -9.04 -25.46 2.67
CA PHE A 124 -9.87 -25.71 1.51
C PHE A 124 -10.51 -27.09 1.59
N TYR A 125 -11.78 -27.20 1.19
CA TYR A 125 -12.45 -28.50 1.09
C TYR A 125 -11.92 -29.33 -0.10
N GLN A 126 -11.50 -28.64 -1.16
CA GLN A 126 -10.85 -29.23 -2.33
C GLN A 126 -9.40 -28.74 -2.45
N ALA A 127 -8.50 -29.62 -2.88
CA ALA A 127 -7.11 -29.27 -3.10
C ALA A 127 -6.98 -28.18 -4.18
N GLN A 128 -6.27 -27.10 -3.87
CA GLN A 128 -6.03 -26.01 -4.78
C GLN A 128 -4.75 -26.22 -5.59
N VAL A 129 -4.75 -25.74 -6.84
CA VAL A 129 -3.61 -25.80 -7.74
C VAL A 129 -3.00 -24.40 -7.88
N GLY A 130 -1.70 -24.31 -7.63
CA GLY A 130 -0.94 -23.06 -7.77
C GLY A 130 -1.05 -22.13 -6.56
N ALA A 131 -0.60 -20.89 -6.74
CA ALA A 131 -0.62 -19.89 -5.67
C ALA A 131 -2.04 -19.35 -5.45
N ALA A 132 -2.42 -19.23 -4.17
CA ALA A 132 -3.60 -18.49 -3.74
C ALA A 132 -3.22 -17.04 -3.44
N ARG A 133 -4.14 -16.12 -3.70
CA ARG A 133 -4.00 -14.70 -3.40
C ARG A 133 -5.04 -14.33 -2.34
N VAL A 134 -4.58 -13.73 -1.25
CA VAL A 134 -5.43 -13.37 -0.12
C VAL A 134 -5.39 -11.87 0.10
N THR A 135 -6.56 -11.25 0.20
CA THR A 135 -6.68 -9.85 0.61
C THR A 135 -6.99 -9.79 2.11
N LEU A 136 -6.17 -9.04 2.82
CA LEU A 136 -6.30 -8.73 4.23
C LEU A 136 -6.56 -7.22 4.40
N THR A 137 -7.49 -6.85 5.27
CA THR A 137 -7.76 -5.47 5.65
C THR A 137 -7.40 -5.22 7.11
N GLY A 138 -6.76 -4.08 7.35
CA GLY A 138 -6.47 -3.57 8.68
C GLY A 138 -7.49 -2.52 9.13
N ALA A 139 -7.00 -1.54 9.90
CA ALA A 139 -7.81 -0.46 10.44
C ALA A 139 -8.34 0.50 9.36
N ALA A 140 -9.40 1.22 9.73
CA ALA A 140 -9.91 2.37 9.00
C ALA A 140 -8.80 3.41 8.78
N ALA A 141 -8.80 4.05 7.62
CA ALA A 141 -7.87 5.10 7.27
C ALA A 141 -8.59 6.17 6.46
N ARG A 142 -7.94 7.33 6.30
CA ARG A 142 -8.49 8.38 5.45
C ARG A 142 -8.56 7.90 3.99
N GLY A 143 -9.62 8.29 3.31
CA GLY A 143 -9.85 8.00 1.90
C GLY A 143 -11.26 7.51 1.65
N PHE A 144 -11.44 6.68 0.62
CA PHE A 144 -12.74 6.12 0.27
C PHE A 144 -12.63 4.80 -0.50
N THR A 145 -13.69 4.01 -0.44
CA THR A 145 -13.96 2.94 -1.39
C THR A 145 -15.16 3.32 -2.23
N ASP A 146 -15.04 3.23 -3.55
CA ASP A 146 -16.09 3.59 -4.50
C ASP A 146 -16.33 2.44 -5.46
N ARG A 147 -17.57 1.97 -5.54
CA ARG A 147 -17.96 0.85 -6.39
C ARG A 147 -19.01 1.30 -7.39
N ARG A 148 -18.64 1.37 -8.66
CA ARG A 148 -19.51 1.84 -9.74
C ARG A 148 -19.43 0.92 -10.95
N LYS A 149 -20.44 0.98 -11.80
CA LYS A 149 -20.30 0.45 -13.15
C LYS A 149 -19.29 1.30 -13.91
N GLY A 150 -18.60 0.69 -14.85
CA GLY A 150 -17.67 1.40 -15.69
C GLY A 150 -17.23 0.57 -16.89
N ARG A 151 -16.42 1.20 -17.74
CA ARG A 151 -15.85 0.58 -18.92
C ARG A 151 -14.34 0.83 -19.01
N ILE A 152 -13.61 -0.17 -19.46
CA ILE A 152 -12.22 -0.06 -19.87
C ILE A 152 -12.17 -0.25 -21.39
N GLU A 153 -11.63 0.74 -22.10
CA GLU A 153 -11.46 0.66 -23.54
C GLU A 153 -10.14 -0.02 -23.86
N LEU A 154 -10.19 -1.09 -24.65
CA LEU A 154 -9.03 -1.81 -25.17
C LEU A 154 -8.89 -1.55 -26.67
N SER A 155 -7.65 -1.47 -27.13
CA SER A 155 -7.30 -1.44 -28.55
C SER A 155 -6.35 -2.58 -28.86
N LEU A 156 -6.78 -3.42 -29.79
CA LEU A 156 -5.99 -4.46 -30.39
C LEU A 156 -5.59 -4.00 -31.78
N THR A 157 -4.30 -3.87 -32.05
CA THR A 157 -3.81 -3.43 -33.36
C THR A 157 -2.83 -4.45 -33.90
N ALA A 158 -3.02 -4.88 -35.14
CA ALA A 158 -2.11 -5.74 -35.87
C ALA A 158 -1.51 -4.98 -37.06
N TRP A 159 -0.19 -5.04 -37.23
CA TRP A 159 0.54 -4.51 -38.37
C TRP A 159 1.18 -5.62 -39.18
N ALA A 160 1.09 -5.52 -40.50
CA ALA A 160 1.72 -6.43 -41.45
C ALA A 160 2.01 -5.74 -42.79
N THR A 161 2.78 -6.40 -43.65
CA THR A 161 3.09 -5.92 -45.02
C THR A 161 1.93 -6.11 -46.00
N SER A 162 0.87 -6.81 -45.61
CA SER A 162 -0.36 -6.96 -46.39
C SER A 162 -1.59 -6.73 -45.50
N LEU A 163 -2.66 -6.14 -46.06
CA LEU A 163 -3.90 -5.94 -45.33
C LEU A 163 -4.54 -7.27 -44.90
N ALA A 164 -4.47 -8.29 -45.75
CA ALA A 164 -4.99 -9.62 -45.46
C ALA A 164 -4.31 -10.25 -44.24
N ASP A 165 -2.99 -10.09 -44.11
CA ASP A 165 -2.27 -10.56 -42.93
C ASP A 165 -2.60 -9.75 -41.68
N ALA A 166 -2.73 -8.43 -41.80
CA ALA A 166 -3.11 -7.58 -40.67
C ALA A 166 -4.50 -7.97 -40.13
N ASP A 167 -5.49 -8.15 -41.02
CA ASP A 167 -6.84 -8.60 -40.66
C ASP A 167 -6.83 -10.01 -40.06
N ARG A 168 -6.04 -10.93 -40.63
CA ARG A 168 -5.92 -12.31 -40.11
C ARG A 168 -5.32 -12.34 -38.71
N LEU A 169 -4.27 -11.55 -38.47
CA LEU A 169 -3.63 -11.42 -37.16
C LEU A 169 -4.58 -10.79 -36.13
N ALA A 170 -5.25 -9.69 -36.49
CA ALA A 170 -6.23 -9.03 -35.63
C ALA A 170 -7.40 -9.95 -35.30
N GLY A 171 -7.93 -10.69 -36.28
CA GLY A 171 -9.00 -11.66 -36.07
C GLY A 171 -8.61 -12.81 -35.16
N ARG A 172 -7.42 -13.39 -35.33
CA ARG A 172 -6.90 -14.45 -34.44
C ARG A 172 -6.66 -13.94 -33.01
N ALA A 173 -6.08 -12.75 -32.89
CA ALA A 173 -5.86 -12.14 -31.60
C ALA A 173 -7.18 -11.83 -30.88
N LEU A 174 -8.18 -11.32 -31.59
CA LEU A 174 -9.52 -11.09 -31.05
C LEU A 174 -10.16 -12.41 -30.59
N ALA A 175 -10.11 -13.45 -31.42
CA ALA A 175 -10.68 -14.76 -31.09
C ALA A 175 -10.05 -15.39 -29.83
N ALA A 176 -8.78 -15.10 -29.56
CA ALA A 176 -8.10 -15.53 -28.33
C ALA A 176 -8.42 -14.64 -27.13
N LEU A 177 -8.64 -13.34 -27.37
CA LEU A 177 -8.89 -12.36 -26.35
C LEU A 177 -10.28 -12.51 -25.72
N LEU A 178 -11.30 -12.84 -26.51
CA LEU A 178 -12.68 -12.93 -26.01
C LEU A 178 -12.85 -14.01 -24.92
N PRO A 179 -12.37 -15.26 -25.09
CA PRO A 179 -12.40 -16.26 -24.01
C PRO A 179 -11.54 -15.84 -22.82
N ALA A 180 -10.36 -15.25 -23.08
CA ALA A 180 -9.47 -14.81 -22.00
C ALA A 180 -10.11 -13.71 -21.13
N VAL A 181 -10.97 -12.86 -21.71
CA VAL A 181 -11.75 -11.87 -20.96
C VAL A 181 -12.83 -12.52 -20.11
N ASP A 182 -13.53 -13.52 -20.64
CA ASP A 182 -14.53 -14.28 -19.89
C ASP A 182 -13.91 -14.97 -18.67
N ASP A 183 -12.68 -15.49 -18.85
CA ASP A 183 -11.88 -16.15 -17.81
C ASP A 183 -11.19 -15.17 -16.83
N LEU A 184 -11.26 -13.84 -17.03
CA LEU A 184 -10.56 -12.88 -16.16
C LEU A 184 -11.03 -12.95 -14.70
N GLY A 185 -12.27 -13.37 -14.47
CA GLY A 185 -12.90 -13.41 -13.14
C GLY A 185 -12.83 -12.05 -12.44
N VAL A 186 -12.05 -11.97 -11.35
CA VAL A 186 -11.71 -10.72 -10.67
C VAL A 186 -10.32 -10.26 -11.10
N VAL A 187 -10.25 -9.10 -11.75
CA VAL A 187 -8.97 -8.44 -12.00
C VAL A 187 -8.73 -7.47 -10.88
N ASP A 188 -8.03 -7.94 -9.86
CA ASP A 188 -7.39 -7.06 -8.90
C ASP A 188 -5.94 -6.85 -9.32
N ALA A 189 -5.55 -5.61 -9.29
CA ALA A 189 -4.36 -5.17 -9.94
C ALA A 189 -3.41 -4.63 -8.86
N ASP A 190 -2.70 -5.57 -8.22
CA ASP A 190 -1.67 -5.28 -7.21
C ASP A 190 -0.60 -4.30 -7.73
N GLU A 191 -0.33 -4.33 -9.04
CA GLU A 191 0.59 -3.40 -9.72
C GLU A 191 0.05 -1.96 -9.80
N LEU A 192 -1.23 -1.75 -9.47
CA LEU A 192 -1.92 -0.45 -9.55
C LEU A 192 -2.05 0.20 -8.18
N SER A 193 -1.68 -0.56 -7.15
CA SER A 193 -1.46 -0.05 -5.81
C SER A 193 -0.19 0.75 -5.77
N PHE A 194 -0.34 2.07 -5.70
CA PHE A 194 0.70 2.95 -5.17
C PHE A 194 0.87 2.65 -3.68
N ARG A 195 1.61 1.59 -3.36
CA ARG A 195 1.96 1.27 -1.97
C ARG A 195 2.98 2.30 -1.50
N THR A 196 2.54 3.24 -0.67
CA THR A 196 3.44 4.21 -0.02
C THR A 196 4.02 3.68 1.29
N SER A 197 3.58 2.49 1.72
CA SER A 197 3.98 1.84 2.97
C SER A 197 3.98 0.31 2.85
N LEU A 198 4.66 -0.35 3.79
CA LEU A 198 4.67 -1.81 3.90
C LEU A 198 3.23 -2.31 4.18
N PRO A 199 2.79 -3.41 3.54
CA PRO A 199 1.47 -3.97 3.79
C PRO A 199 1.34 -4.49 5.23
N PRO A 200 0.17 -4.32 5.88
CA PRO A 200 -0.98 -3.55 5.42
C PRO A 200 -0.70 -2.05 5.45
N GLY A 201 -0.99 -1.38 4.34
CA GLY A 201 -0.55 0.00 4.13
C GLY A 201 -1.44 0.79 3.21
N ALA A 202 -1.18 2.10 3.16
CA ALA A 202 -1.82 3.03 2.26
C ALA A 202 -1.60 2.60 0.79
N GLY A 203 -2.65 2.74 -0.02
CA GLY A 203 -2.63 2.29 -1.40
C GLY A 203 -3.89 2.62 -2.19
N THR A 204 -3.79 2.42 -3.51
CA THR A 204 -4.90 2.54 -4.46
C THR A 204 -5.21 1.19 -5.09
N ARG A 205 -6.37 0.60 -4.84
CA ARG A 205 -6.77 -0.68 -5.43
C ARG A 205 -7.82 -0.42 -6.50
N LEU A 206 -7.62 -0.97 -7.69
CA LEU A 206 -8.63 -1.02 -8.74
C LEU A 206 -9.00 -2.48 -8.98
N ARG A 207 -10.29 -2.76 -8.92
CA ARG A 207 -10.83 -4.09 -9.16
C ARG A 207 -11.89 -4.05 -10.24
N LEU A 208 -11.79 -4.94 -11.22
CA LEU A 208 -12.85 -5.21 -12.21
C LEU A 208 -13.49 -6.57 -11.91
N SER A 209 -14.81 -6.63 -11.89
CA SER A 209 -15.58 -7.86 -11.69
C SER A 209 -16.74 -7.99 -12.67
N ARG A 210 -17.10 -9.23 -13.02
CA ARG A 210 -18.16 -9.57 -13.99
C ARG A 210 -17.96 -8.83 -15.32
N ALA A 211 -16.74 -8.90 -15.84
CA ALA A 211 -16.38 -8.22 -17.07
C ALA A 211 -17.11 -8.83 -18.28
N VAL A 212 -17.64 -7.98 -19.16
CA VAL A 212 -18.20 -8.36 -20.45
C VAL A 212 -17.46 -7.59 -21.53
N ALA A 213 -16.92 -8.30 -22.52
CA ALA A 213 -16.31 -7.69 -23.70
C ALA A 213 -17.36 -7.35 -24.75
N LEU A 214 -17.28 -6.15 -25.30
CA LEU A 214 -18.05 -5.70 -26.46
C LEU A 214 -17.09 -5.20 -27.54
N VAL A 215 -17.29 -5.61 -28.79
CA VAL A 215 -16.55 -5.05 -29.93
C VAL A 215 -17.25 -3.75 -30.34
N GLU A 216 -16.55 -2.63 -30.17
CA GLU A 216 -17.09 -1.29 -30.44
C GLU A 216 -16.84 -0.86 -31.90
N GLY A 217 -15.77 -1.36 -32.52
CA GLY A 217 -15.49 -1.06 -33.92
C GLY A 217 -14.17 -1.63 -34.43
N ALA A 218 -13.99 -1.55 -35.74
CA ALA A 218 -12.75 -1.92 -36.42
C ALA A 218 -12.35 -0.84 -37.42
N ALA A 219 -11.05 -0.58 -37.53
CA ALA A 219 -10.47 0.38 -38.46
C ALA A 219 -9.28 -0.24 -39.18
N ARG A 220 -9.03 0.21 -40.40
CA ARG A 220 -7.88 -0.20 -41.21
C ARG A 220 -7.12 1.04 -41.62
N ALA A 221 -5.79 0.97 -41.61
CA ALA A 221 -4.96 2.06 -42.12
C ALA A 221 -3.79 1.52 -42.95
N VAL A 222 -3.20 2.41 -43.74
CA VAL A 222 -1.98 2.15 -44.49
C VAL A 222 -1.01 3.30 -44.23
N GLU A 223 0.21 2.93 -43.87
CA GLU A 223 1.32 3.85 -43.66
C GLU A 223 2.45 3.49 -44.63
N ARG A 224 3.18 4.51 -45.10
CA ARG A 224 4.37 4.29 -45.92
C ARG A 224 5.60 4.47 -45.05
N LEU A 225 6.45 3.44 -44.99
CA LEU A 225 7.70 3.50 -44.23
C LEU A 225 8.67 4.46 -44.94
N GLY A 226 9.09 5.50 -44.21
CA GLY A 226 10.10 6.44 -44.68
C GLY A 226 11.41 5.72 -44.99
N GLY A 227 11.94 5.92 -46.19
CA GLY A 227 13.21 5.32 -46.64
C GLY A 227 13.06 4.12 -47.60
N SER A 228 12.08 3.24 -47.39
CA SER A 228 11.87 2.07 -48.27
C SER A 228 10.67 2.22 -49.22
N GLY A 229 9.72 3.12 -48.89
CA GLY A 229 8.46 3.25 -49.63
C GLY A 229 7.52 2.05 -49.48
N ALA A 230 7.89 1.05 -48.68
CA ALA A 230 7.06 -0.12 -48.42
C ALA A 230 5.79 0.29 -47.66
N ALA A 231 4.66 -0.26 -48.09
CA ALA A 231 3.38 -0.09 -47.42
C ALA A 231 3.31 -1.02 -46.20
N LEU A 232 2.92 -0.45 -45.07
CA LEU A 232 2.57 -1.15 -43.85
C LEU A 232 1.08 -0.98 -43.62
N TYR A 233 0.37 -2.09 -43.46
CA TYR A 233 -1.07 -2.11 -43.22
C TYR A 233 -1.33 -2.38 -41.76
N SER A 234 -2.32 -1.69 -41.19
CA SER A 234 -2.82 -1.96 -39.85
C SER A 234 -4.29 -2.33 -39.86
N SER A 235 -4.65 -3.26 -38.98
CA SER A 235 -6.03 -3.62 -38.65
C SER A 235 -6.19 -3.43 -37.14
N GLN A 236 -7.04 -2.50 -36.76
CA GLN A 236 -7.31 -2.11 -35.38
C GLN A 236 -8.73 -2.52 -34.99
N ILE A 237 -8.87 -3.14 -33.83
CA ILE A 237 -10.14 -3.52 -33.22
C ILE A 237 -10.23 -2.81 -31.87
N THR A 238 -11.32 -2.07 -31.67
CA THR A 238 -11.64 -1.43 -30.39
C THR A 238 -12.64 -2.29 -29.63
N LEU A 239 -12.34 -2.57 -28.37
CA LEU A 239 -13.17 -3.34 -27.46
C LEU A 239 -13.49 -2.51 -26.23
N SER A 240 -14.68 -2.67 -25.65
CA SER A 240 -14.98 -2.18 -24.31
C SER A 240 -15.18 -3.35 -23.36
N LEU A 241 -14.48 -3.32 -22.23
CA LEU A 241 -14.74 -4.21 -21.10
C LEU A 241 -15.65 -3.49 -20.12
N ARG A 242 -16.89 -3.95 -19.97
CA ARG A 242 -17.86 -3.38 -19.03
C ARG A 242 -17.97 -4.27 -17.81
N GLY A 243 -18.05 -3.68 -16.62
CA GLY A 243 -18.21 -4.45 -15.39
C GLY A 243 -18.40 -3.54 -14.18
N ALA A 244 -18.46 -4.18 -13.01
CA ALA A 244 -18.40 -3.45 -11.75
C ALA A 244 -16.93 -3.16 -11.42
N ILE A 245 -16.63 -1.87 -11.25
CA ILE A 245 -15.32 -1.33 -10.94
C ILE A 245 -15.33 -0.82 -9.51
N GLU A 246 -14.43 -1.35 -8.70
CA GLU A 246 -14.23 -0.92 -7.32
C GLU A 246 -12.86 -0.23 -7.22
N LEU A 247 -12.87 1.04 -6.82
CA LEU A 247 -11.70 1.86 -6.55
C LEU A 247 -11.61 2.08 -5.04
N THR A 248 -10.56 1.57 -4.41
CA THR A 248 -10.24 1.87 -3.02
C THR A 248 -9.02 2.78 -2.97
N VAL A 249 -9.13 3.89 -2.25
CA VAL A 249 -8.02 4.80 -1.95
C VAL A 249 -7.93 4.90 -0.43
N ALA A 250 -6.83 4.39 0.15
CA ALA A 250 -6.55 4.49 1.57
C ALA A 250 -5.20 5.19 1.77
N TYR A 251 -5.13 6.20 2.64
CA TYR A 251 -3.90 6.94 2.91
C TYR A 251 -3.77 7.39 4.37
N GLY A 252 -2.53 7.68 4.77
CA GLY A 252 -2.20 8.12 6.12
C GLY A 252 -2.10 6.98 7.13
N ALA A 253 -2.08 7.35 8.41
CA ALA A 253 -2.14 6.41 9.52
C ALA A 253 -3.57 5.90 9.75
N PRO A 254 -3.74 4.75 10.43
CA PRO A 254 -5.03 4.33 10.94
C PRO A 254 -5.76 5.45 11.68
N GLU A 255 -7.07 5.56 11.46
CA GLU A 255 -7.88 6.48 12.26
C GLU A 255 -7.86 6.02 13.72
N PRO A 256 -7.68 6.94 14.68
CA PRO A 256 -7.65 6.60 16.08
C PRO A 256 -9.01 6.03 16.50
N GLN A 257 -9.03 4.74 16.86
CA GLN A 257 -10.23 4.09 17.39
C GLN A 257 -10.44 4.52 18.85
N GLY A 258 -11.69 4.87 19.20
CA GLY A 258 -12.07 5.13 20.60
C GLY A 258 -11.90 6.58 21.08
N VAL A 259 -11.85 7.56 20.20
CA VAL A 259 -12.02 8.96 20.62
C VAL A 259 -13.47 9.14 21.06
N ILE A 260 -13.72 9.17 22.36
CA ILE A 260 -15.01 9.60 22.91
C ILE A 260 -15.15 11.07 22.55
N GLU A 261 -15.99 11.38 21.55
CA GLU A 261 -16.21 12.76 21.06
C GLU A 261 -16.75 13.71 22.15
N GLY A 262 -17.30 13.16 23.24
CA GLY A 262 -17.60 13.90 24.45
C GLY A 262 -18.18 13.01 25.55
N VAL A 263 -17.69 13.18 26.78
CA VAL A 263 -18.35 12.64 27.97
C VAL A 263 -19.31 13.72 28.48
N ARG A 264 -20.62 13.52 28.29
CA ARG A 264 -21.64 14.36 28.95
C ARG A 264 -21.86 13.84 30.36
N LEU A 265 -21.37 14.60 31.35
CA LEU A 265 -21.75 14.41 32.73
C LEU A 265 -23.03 15.21 32.99
N GLU A 266 -24.18 14.54 33.01
CA GLU A 266 -25.40 15.11 33.58
C GLU A 266 -25.27 15.05 35.11
N SER A 267 -24.99 16.18 35.73
CA SER A 267 -25.08 16.30 37.18
C SER A 267 -26.52 16.64 37.55
N ASP A 268 -27.25 15.67 38.08
CA ASP A 268 -28.55 15.92 38.71
C ASP A 268 -28.29 16.52 40.10
N VAL A 269 -27.95 17.82 40.13
CA VAL A 269 -27.81 18.56 41.38
C VAL A 269 -29.22 18.91 41.86
N ARG A 270 -29.88 17.95 42.52
CA ARG A 270 -31.01 18.27 43.38
C ARG A 270 -30.51 19.04 44.60
N GLY A 271 -30.61 20.36 44.52
CA GLY A 271 -30.56 21.24 45.67
C GLY A 271 -29.45 22.28 45.62
N ALA A 272 -29.64 23.32 44.81
CA ALA A 272 -29.20 24.68 45.15
C ALA A 272 -29.91 25.68 44.23
N THR A 273 -30.69 26.57 44.83
CA THR A 273 -31.32 27.72 44.18
C THR A 273 -30.26 28.66 43.59
N GLY A 274 -30.08 28.65 42.27
CA GLY A 274 -29.21 29.55 41.50
C GLY A 274 -29.30 29.26 39.99
N PRO A 275 -29.05 30.23 39.10
CA PRO A 275 -29.55 30.16 37.73
C PRO A 275 -28.67 29.30 36.81
N GLY A 276 -29.29 28.30 36.19
CA GLY A 276 -28.92 27.72 34.90
C GLY A 276 -27.88 26.59 34.90
N PRO A 277 -28.04 25.58 34.01
CA PRO A 277 -27.04 24.52 33.83
C PRO A 277 -25.72 25.11 33.33
N ARG A 278 -24.63 24.91 34.07
CA ARG A 278 -23.28 25.22 33.61
C ARG A 278 -22.77 24.06 32.76
N VAL A 279 -22.69 24.28 31.44
CA VAL A 279 -21.94 23.40 30.54
C VAL A 279 -20.45 23.71 30.76
N ILE A 280 -19.72 22.77 31.36
CA ILE A 280 -18.26 22.83 31.43
C ILE A 280 -17.74 22.01 30.24
N GLU A 281 -17.38 22.69 29.14
CA GLU A 281 -16.63 22.06 28.05
C GLU A 281 -15.17 21.90 28.46
N ALA A 282 -14.73 20.67 28.71
CA ALA A 282 -13.33 20.35 28.87
C ALA A 282 -12.74 19.94 27.50
N ARG A 283 -11.71 20.66 27.03
CA ARG A 283 -10.92 20.28 25.84
C ARG A 283 -9.93 19.15 26.18
N PRO A 284 -9.60 18.25 25.24
CA PRO A 284 -8.94 17.00 25.59
C PRO A 284 -7.44 17.18 25.86
N LEU A 285 -7.00 16.72 27.03
CA LEU A 285 -5.60 16.37 27.33
C LEU A 285 -5.39 14.89 26.97
N VAL A 286 -4.35 14.59 26.19
CA VAL A 286 -3.84 13.22 26.00
C VAL A 286 -3.48 12.63 27.36
N ASP A 287 -3.99 11.45 27.69
CA ASP A 287 -3.61 10.74 28.91
C ASP A 287 -2.23 10.07 28.76
N LEU A 288 -1.18 10.83 29.07
CA LEU A 288 0.22 10.40 29.05
C LEU A 288 0.57 9.36 30.15
N ARG A 289 -0.39 8.90 30.96
CA ARG A 289 -0.15 7.96 32.08
C ARG A 289 0.39 6.58 31.66
N SER A 290 0.34 6.22 30.38
CA SER A 290 0.74 4.89 29.89
C SER A 290 2.13 4.82 29.24
N VAL A 291 2.85 5.94 29.11
CA VAL A 291 4.17 5.96 28.46
C VAL A 291 5.27 5.72 29.49
N THR A 292 5.66 4.47 29.69
CA THR A 292 6.89 4.11 30.38
C THR A 292 8.10 4.27 29.43
N PRO A 293 9.35 4.39 29.93
CA PRO A 293 10.55 4.52 29.08
C PRO A 293 10.69 3.39 28.05
N THR A 294 10.21 2.19 28.40
CA THR A 294 10.14 1.01 27.53
C THR A 294 9.13 1.16 26.39
N VAL A 295 8.06 1.93 26.59
CA VAL A 295 7.05 2.24 25.56
C VAL A 295 7.58 3.32 24.61
N ALA A 296 8.36 4.28 25.10
CA ALA A 296 9.01 5.29 24.25
C ALA A 296 10.08 4.67 23.33
N SER A 297 10.92 3.75 23.83
CA SER A 297 11.92 3.06 22.99
C SER A 297 11.28 2.11 21.96
N ARG A 298 10.15 1.47 22.32
CA ARG A 298 9.34 0.66 21.39
C ARG A 298 8.58 1.50 20.37
N ALA A 299 8.12 2.70 20.73
CA ALA A 299 7.45 3.61 19.82
C ALA A 299 8.41 4.14 18.74
N VAL A 300 9.66 4.44 19.08
CA VAL A 300 10.70 4.82 18.10
C VAL A 300 10.96 3.68 17.11
N SER A 301 11.02 2.43 17.60
CA SER A 301 11.21 1.24 16.77
C SER A 301 9.98 0.85 15.92
N ALA A 302 8.76 1.15 16.38
CA ALA A 302 7.51 0.75 15.72
C ALA A 302 6.96 1.79 14.73
N PHE A 303 7.14 3.08 15.00
CA PHE A 303 6.50 4.15 14.20
C PHE A 303 7.44 4.83 13.20
N GLY A 304 8.74 4.58 13.29
CA GLY A 304 9.73 5.21 12.43
C GLY A 304 10.00 6.68 12.79
N VAL A 305 11.20 7.13 12.43
CA VAL A 305 11.79 8.43 12.78
C VAL A 305 10.91 9.63 12.40
N ASN A 306 10.26 9.56 11.24
CA ASN A 306 9.43 10.66 10.75
C ASN A 306 8.22 10.90 11.65
N THR A 307 7.59 9.83 12.14
CA THR A 307 6.44 9.91 13.05
C THR A 307 6.86 10.40 14.44
N PHE A 308 8.05 10.03 14.91
CA PHE A 308 8.58 10.51 16.19
C PHE A 308 8.97 12.00 16.13
N ALA A 309 9.55 12.44 15.02
CA ALA A 309 9.84 13.85 14.76
C ALA A 309 8.56 14.68 14.70
N GLU A 310 7.51 14.21 14.01
CA GLU A 310 6.22 14.90 13.92
C GLU A 310 5.50 14.98 15.27
N LEU A 311 5.59 13.93 16.11
CA LEU A 311 4.91 13.90 17.42
C LEU A 311 5.56 14.76 18.50
N LEU A 312 6.85 15.13 18.37
CA LEU A 312 7.57 15.88 19.40
C LEU A 312 8.11 17.23 18.93
N LEU A 313 8.69 17.32 17.72
CA LEU A 313 9.25 18.58 17.24
C LEU A 313 8.16 19.58 16.81
N VAL A 314 7.06 19.10 16.23
CA VAL A 314 5.96 19.98 15.81
C VAL A 314 5.29 20.62 17.02
N PRO A 315 4.88 19.87 18.08
CA PRO A 315 4.31 20.49 19.27
C PRO A 315 5.28 21.38 20.03
N LEU A 316 6.58 21.03 20.13
CA LEU A 316 7.58 21.87 20.79
C LEU A 316 7.82 23.19 20.02
N ALA A 317 7.86 23.13 18.68
CA ALA A 317 7.99 24.31 17.83
C ALA A 317 6.72 25.17 17.78
N GLU A 318 5.54 24.58 18.02
CA GLU A 318 4.27 25.30 18.17
C GLU A 318 4.13 25.95 19.56
N LEU A 319 4.55 25.26 20.63
CA LEU A 319 4.64 25.81 21.99
C LEU A 319 5.61 27.00 22.08
N GLU A 320 6.72 26.95 21.34
CA GLU A 320 7.67 28.07 21.24
C GLU A 320 7.07 29.29 20.51
N ARG A 321 6.24 29.06 19.48
CA ARG A 321 5.65 30.10 18.63
C ARG A 321 4.32 30.65 19.15
N GLY A 322 3.56 29.88 19.93
CA GLY A 322 2.14 30.10 20.14
C GLY A 322 1.73 30.76 21.45
N ASP A 323 2.53 30.69 22.51
CA ASP A 323 2.06 31.12 23.84
C ASP A 323 2.86 32.31 24.41
N PRO A 324 2.27 33.52 24.44
CA PRO A 324 2.89 34.69 25.05
C PRO A 324 2.97 34.60 26.58
N SER A 325 2.24 33.68 27.24
CA SER A 325 2.18 33.55 28.70
C SER A 325 3.33 32.72 29.30
N LEU A 326 4.11 32.02 28.48
CA LEU A 326 5.26 31.22 28.94
C LEU A 326 6.37 32.11 29.54
N SER A 327 6.85 31.73 30.72
CA SER A 327 7.99 32.40 31.34
C SER A 327 9.26 32.24 30.48
N ALA A 328 10.20 33.18 30.58
CA ALA A 328 11.48 33.09 29.87
C ALA A 328 12.26 31.81 30.23
N SER A 329 12.11 31.33 31.47
CA SER A 329 12.72 30.08 31.94
C SER A 329 12.14 28.86 31.24
N ASP A 330 10.83 28.82 31.01
CA ASP A 330 10.18 27.67 30.40
C ASP A 330 10.38 27.64 28.88
N ARG A 331 10.45 28.81 28.22
CA ARG A 331 10.90 28.88 26.82
C ARG A 331 12.32 28.35 26.64
N ALA A 332 13.25 28.71 27.52
CA ALA A 332 14.62 28.19 27.46
C ALA A 332 14.65 26.65 27.60
N LYS A 333 13.85 26.07 28.50
CA LYS A 333 13.73 24.60 28.64
C LYS A 333 13.15 23.93 27.40
N ILE A 334 12.16 24.55 26.75
CA ILE A 334 11.55 24.04 25.51
C ILE A 334 12.54 24.04 24.35
N ILE A 335 13.31 25.13 24.19
CA ILE A 335 14.35 25.23 23.15
C ILE A 335 15.43 24.17 23.38
N THR A 336 15.92 24.03 24.61
CA THR A 336 16.90 22.99 24.94
C THR A 336 16.36 21.58 24.67
N ALA A 337 15.10 21.30 25.00
CA ALA A 337 14.50 20.00 24.71
C ALA A 337 14.35 19.74 23.20
N ARG A 338 14.02 20.78 22.42
CA ARG A 338 13.92 20.70 20.95
C ARG A 338 15.28 20.39 20.32
N ASP A 339 16.33 21.09 20.76
CA ASP A 339 17.68 20.90 20.23
C ASP A 339 18.26 19.52 20.62
N GLU A 340 17.97 19.03 21.84
CA GLU A 340 18.31 17.66 22.26
C GLU A 340 17.59 16.60 21.41
N VAL A 341 16.31 16.79 21.08
CA VAL A 341 15.56 15.88 20.19
C VAL A 341 16.12 15.91 18.76
N ALA A 342 16.54 17.07 18.27
CA ALA A 342 17.17 17.21 16.96
C ALA A 342 18.54 16.49 16.88
N GLU A 343 19.34 16.55 17.96
CA GLU A 343 20.62 15.82 18.07
C GLU A 343 20.39 14.29 18.05
N ILE A 344 19.39 13.79 18.78
CA ILE A 344 18.99 12.38 18.80
C ILE A 344 18.58 11.89 17.39
N LEU A 345 17.83 12.71 16.65
CA LEU A 345 17.41 12.39 15.27
C LEU A 345 18.60 12.36 14.30
N GLY A 346 19.58 13.26 14.46
CA GLY A 346 20.81 13.27 13.66
C GLY A 346 21.62 11.99 13.81
N VAL A 347 21.78 11.49 15.03
CA VAL A 347 22.48 10.22 15.31
C VAL A 347 21.72 9.03 14.71
N TYR A 348 20.39 9.03 14.78
CA TYR A 348 19.56 7.96 14.19
C TYR A 348 19.66 7.90 12.65
N VAL A 349 19.72 9.05 11.98
CA VAL A 349 19.87 9.11 10.50
C VAL A 349 21.20 8.50 10.06
N ASN A 350 22.29 8.77 10.79
CA ASN A 350 23.59 8.14 10.54
C ASN A 350 23.54 6.62 10.76
N HIS A 351 22.78 6.14 11.75
CA HIS A 351 22.58 4.69 11.97
C HIS A 351 21.83 3.99 10.83
N LYS A 352 20.88 4.67 10.16
CA LYS A 352 20.14 4.08 9.03
C LYS A 352 21.04 3.77 7.82
N ARG A 353 22.17 4.48 7.69
CA ARG A 353 23.21 4.15 6.69
C ARG A 353 23.90 2.83 7.00
N LEU A 354 24.12 2.48 8.28
CA LEU A 354 24.69 1.18 8.67
C LEU A 354 23.71 0.02 8.56
N GLY A 355 22.41 0.24 8.82
CA GLY A 355 21.40 -0.80 8.63
C GLY A 355 21.31 -1.31 7.18
N ALA A 356 21.79 -0.52 6.21
CA ALA A 356 21.96 -0.96 4.83
C ALA A 356 23.20 -1.85 4.61
N LEU A 357 24.17 -1.83 5.53
CA LEU A 357 25.40 -2.62 5.51
C LEU A 357 25.33 -3.87 6.41
N LEU A 358 24.56 -3.83 7.50
CA LEU A 358 24.34 -4.94 8.43
C LEU A 358 22.84 -5.00 8.84
N PRO A 359 22.05 -5.97 8.33
CA PRO A 359 20.59 -5.97 8.44
C PRO A 359 20.04 -6.51 9.79
N GLN A 360 20.76 -6.31 10.90
CA GLN A 360 20.35 -6.80 12.23
C GLN A 360 19.71 -5.69 13.09
N SER A 361 18.86 -6.08 14.05
CA SER A 361 18.16 -5.15 14.97
C SER A 361 19.09 -4.53 16.03
N ILE A 362 18.71 -3.36 16.55
CA ILE A 362 19.47 -2.60 17.57
C ILE A 362 19.81 -3.45 18.82
N ASP A 363 18.84 -4.20 19.34
CA ASP A 363 19.05 -5.09 20.50
C ASP A 363 20.03 -6.24 20.20
N ALA A 364 20.10 -6.69 18.94
CA ALA A 364 21.00 -7.76 18.51
C ALA A 364 22.44 -7.26 18.31
N LEU A 365 22.60 -5.99 17.92
CA LEU A 365 23.91 -5.34 17.77
C LEU A 365 24.50 -4.92 19.12
N ALA A 366 23.67 -4.44 20.06
CA ALA A 366 24.10 -4.00 21.39
C ALA A 366 24.66 -5.14 22.26
N GLY A 367 24.26 -6.38 22.01
CA GLY A 367 24.71 -7.58 22.74
C GLY A 367 25.94 -8.28 22.15
N GLN A 368 26.42 -7.89 20.98
CA GLN A 368 27.56 -8.55 20.32
C GLN A 368 28.90 -7.87 20.66
N SER A 369 29.97 -8.66 20.73
CA SER A 369 31.31 -8.12 20.96
C SER A 369 31.85 -7.46 19.68
N ALA A 370 32.70 -6.42 19.81
CA ALA A 370 33.29 -5.71 18.67
C ALA A 370 34.01 -6.65 17.70
N ALA A 371 34.70 -7.66 18.23
CA ALA A 371 35.36 -8.70 17.44
C ALA A 371 34.38 -9.50 16.57
N SER A 372 33.13 -9.69 17.04
CA SER A 372 32.07 -10.41 16.31
C SER A 372 31.54 -9.60 15.13
N LEU A 373 31.36 -8.28 15.34
CA LEU A 373 30.84 -7.36 14.33
C LEU A 373 31.88 -7.05 13.24
N ILE A 374 33.15 -6.90 13.63
CA ILE A 374 34.27 -6.70 12.71
C ILE A 374 34.49 -7.96 11.84
N ALA A 375 34.37 -9.15 12.43
CA ALA A 375 34.42 -10.41 11.69
C ALA A 375 33.25 -10.56 10.72
N ALA A 376 32.03 -10.17 11.10
CA ALA A 376 30.84 -10.19 10.24
C ALA A 376 30.93 -9.21 9.07
N ALA A 377 31.68 -8.10 9.23
CA ALA A 377 31.93 -7.11 8.19
C ALA A 377 33.19 -7.39 7.34
N GLY A 378 33.81 -8.56 7.47
CA GLY A 378 34.94 -8.97 6.63
C GLY A 378 36.32 -8.43 7.05
N GLY A 379 36.45 -7.88 8.26
CA GLY A 379 37.75 -7.48 8.83
C GLY A 379 38.34 -6.18 8.29
N ASP A 380 37.54 -5.30 7.67
CA ASP A 380 38.01 -4.02 7.17
C ASP A 380 38.29 -3.03 8.33
N PRO A 381 39.54 -2.57 8.51
CA PRO A 381 39.92 -1.67 9.59
C PRO A 381 39.28 -0.28 9.51
N ALA A 382 38.88 0.19 8.32
CA ALA A 382 38.14 1.46 8.20
C ALA A 382 36.72 1.35 8.78
N LEU A 383 36.10 0.20 8.56
CA LEU A 383 34.77 -0.14 9.08
C LEU A 383 34.81 -0.40 10.58
N SER A 384 35.93 -0.92 11.11
CA SER A 384 36.16 -1.06 12.55
C SER A 384 36.15 0.28 13.29
N ALA A 385 36.82 1.31 12.75
CA ALA A 385 36.84 2.63 13.36
C ALA A 385 35.45 3.31 13.31
N GLU A 386 34.70 3.07 12.24
CA GLU A 386 33.33 3.56 12.09
C GLU A 386 32.37 2.86 13.07
N ILE A 387 32.50 1.55 13.26
CA ILE A 387 31.73 0.77 14.25
C ILE A 387 32.01 1.25 15.68
N ASP A 388 33.28 1.53 16.03
CA ASP A 388 33.64 2.00 17.37
C ASP A 388 33.13 3.43 17.64
N ALA A 389 33.22 4.33 16.65
CA ALA A 389 32.64 5.68 16.75
C ALA A 389 31.11 5.63 16.96
N LEU A 390 30.43 4.75 16.24
CA LEU A 390 28.98 4.56 16.36
C LEU A 390 28.55 3.90 17.67
N ARG A 391 29.41 3.09 18.29
CA ARG A 391 29.14 2.53 19.62
C ARG A 391 29.19 3.62 20.70
N VAL A 392 30.12 4.56 20.57
CA VAL A 392 30.17 5.76 21.43
C VAL A 392 28.90 6.59 21.21
N ASP A 393 28.48 6.77 19.96
CA ASP A 393 27.26 7.51 19.64
C ASP A 393 25.98 6.82 20.10
N LEU A 394 25.90 5.48 20.05
CA LEU A 394 24.77 4.68 20.55
C LEU A 394 24.70 4.71 22.09
N GLY A 395 25.84 4.63 22.77
CA GLY A 395 25.91 4.82 24.22
C GLY A 395 25.46 6.22 24.64
N ARG A 396 25.85 7.24 23.86
CA ARG A 396 25.40 8.63 24.05
C ARG A 396 23.91 8.79 23.75
N LEU A 397 23.39 8.16 22.70
CA LEU A 397 21.97 8.18 22.34
C LEU A 397 21.10 7.54 23.43
N ALA A 398 21.51 6.39 23.98
CA ALA A 398 20.80 5.74 25.08
C ALA A 398 20.73 6.64 26.32
N ALA A 399 21.85 7.27 26.70
CA ALA A 399 21.88 8.22 27.82
C ALA A 399 21.03 9.48 27.57
N LEU A 400 21.00 9.98 26.33
CA LEU A 400 20.17 11.12 25.92
C LEU A 400 18.68 10.77 25.92
N LEU A 401 18.30 9.57 25.49
CA LEU A 401 16.91 9.10 25.51
C LEU A 401 16.38 8.91 26.94
N ASP A 402 17.21 8.36 27.85
CA ASP A 402 16.85 8.26 29.27
C ASP A 402 16.70 9.64 29.91
N THR A 403 17.58 10.58 29.55
CA THR A 403 17.52 11.97 30.02
C THR A 403 16.29 12.71 29.48
N ALA A 404 15.96 12.52 28.20
CA ALA A 404 14.79 13.11 27.53
C ALA A 404 13.49 12.55 28.11
N ALA A 405 13.41 11.25 28.37
CA ALA A 405 12.27 10.62 29.04
C ALA A 405 12.06 11.19 30.45
N ALA A 406 13.12 11.35 31.24
CA ALA A 406 13.05 11.96 32.56
C ALA A 406 12.61 13.44 32.52
N LYS A 407 13.03 14.21 31.51
CA LYS A 407 12.61 15.60 31.32
C LYS A 407 11.17 15.73 30.83
N ALA A 408 10.71 14.84 29.94
CA ALA A 408 9.33 14.80 29.46
C ALA A 408 8.35 14.54 30.61
N VAL A 409 8.70 13.64 31.54
CA VAL A 409 7.92 13.41 32.77
C VAL A 409 7.84 14.67 33.64
N LYS A 410 8.96 15.38 33.82
CA LYS A 410 8.98 16.64 34.60
C LYS A 410 8.18 17.76 33.94
N LEU A 411 8.23 17.90 32.62
CA LEU A 411 7.44 18.89 31.88
C LEU A 411 5.94 18.57 31.95
N ALA A 412 5.57 17.29 31.87
CA ALA A 412 4.19 16.85 32.05
C ALA A 412 3.66 17.09 33.46
N ASP A 413 4.52 17.03 34.49
CA ASP A 413 4.18 17.39 35.87
C ASP A 413 4.07 18.90 36.08
N LEU A 414 4.86 19.71 35.35
CA LEU A 414 4.85 21.16 35.44
C LEU A 414 3.59 21.76 34.78
N ALA A 415 3.21 21.23 33.61
CA ALA A 415 1.96 21.55 32.92
C ALA A 415 0.70 21.11 33.69
N ARG A 416 0.83 20.21 34.68
CA ARG A 416 -0.26 19.81 35.58
C ARG A 416 -0.48 20.76 36.75
N ARG A 417 0.49 21.62 37.07
CA ARG A 417 0.47 22.53 38.23
C ARG A 417 0.12 23.97 37.86
N SER A 418 0.41 24.36 36.62
CA SER A 418 -0.11 25.57 35.97
C SER A 418 -1.55 25.35 35.52
#